data_AF-A0A3D0DJG0-F1
#
_entry.id   AF-A0A3D0DJG0-F1
#
_cell.length_a   1.000
_cell.length_b   1.000
_cell.length_c   1.000
_cell.angle_alpha   90.00
_cell.angle_beta   90.00
_cell.angle_gamma   90.00
#
_symmetry.space_group_name_H-M   'P 1'
#
loop_
_entity.id
_entity.type
_entity.pdbx_description
1 polymer ?
#
loop_
_entity_poly.entity_id
_entity_poly.type
_entity_poly.pdbx_seq_one_letter_code
_entity_poly.pdbx_strand_id
1 'polypeptide(L)'
;MYKDINNLIMYRELGEDSILKNISDIIRDFEHGKDSDEGLINRIYREIRRLLSLGTDYGFDKNLWHDYIAYVIVTNENPFSLTAECLQLEAGSVGGIVLNDMKIFNKVFDYDFSDIEKELHINCFSTITNYKAIPKRAQLFNKNVSSKIRKLSDDIDVLLSESNYQASDDAELMAAEGTLKLVTSFYQRYGVGALGLNEVFRVSDDNVLYDLDKTSGNEVFNPGITRVADSIMLSGGVLLRSISNTDEVKLDNLVGYEIQKSKLRENTEAFLEGKPANNVLLYGDAGTGKSTSIKALINEYS
;
A
#
# COMPACT_ATOMS: atom_id res chain seq x y z
N MET A 1 -13.26 9.12 -15.09
CA MET A 1 -12.62 8.01 -14.36
C MET A 1 -12.29 6.80 -15.24
N TYR A 2 -13.26 6.05 -15.78
CA TYR A 2 -12.93 4.79 -16.48
C TYR A 2 -12.12 4.97 -17.77
N LYS A 3 -12.40 6.06 -18.51
CA LYS A 3 -11.63 6.42 -19.71
C LYS A 3 -10.18 6.72 -19.34
N ASP A 4 -9.98 7.41 -18.22
CA ASP A 4 -8.65 7.81 -17.73
C ASP A 4 -7.85 6.58 -17.29
N ILE A 5 -8.43 5.69 -16.48
CA ILE A 5 -7.77 4.47 -16.00
C ILE A 5 -7.36 3.54 -17.14
N ASN A 6 -8.17 3.47 -18.22
CA ASN A 6 -7.82 2.69 -19.41
C ASN A 6 -6.59 3.21 -20.17
N ASN A 7 -6.20 4.47 -19.93
CA ASN A 7 -5.03 5.11 -20.54
C ASN A 7 -3.76 4.97 -19.69
N LEU A 8 -3.81 4.27 -18.54
CA LEU A 8 -2.61 3.95 -17.77
C LEU A 8 -1.70 3.03 -18.57
N ILE A 9 -0.39 3.32 -18.55
CA ILE A 9 0.62 2.51 -19.24
C ILE A 9 1.61 1.91 -18.25
N MET A 10 2.26 2.73 -17.42
CA MET A 10 3.25 2.27 -16.44
C MET A 10 2.56 1.60 -15.25
N TYR A 11 1.45 2.18 -14.78
CA TYR A 11 0.65 1.67 -13.66
C TYR A 11 -0.57 0.86 -14.12
N ARG A 12 -0.51 0.28 -15.33
CA ARG A 12 -1.63 -0.45 -15.92
C ARG A 12 -2.03 -1.69 -15.13
N GLU A 13 -1.07 -2.35 -14.51
CA GLU A 13 -1.28 -3.60 -13.75
C GLU A 13 -1.80 -3.31 -12.34
N LEU A 14 -3.08 -2.95 -12.24
CA LEU A 14 -3.75 -2.66 -10.96
C LEU A 14 -4.16 -3.94 -10.19
N GLY A 15 -4.12 -5.10 -10.83
CA GLY A 15 -4.67 -6.38 -10.32
C GLY A 15 -6.13 -6.61 -10.75
N GLU A 16 -6.51 -7.88 -10.99
CA GLU A 16 -7.85 -8.22 -11.50
C GLU A 16 -8.97 -7.90 -10.51
N ASP A 17 -8.71 -7.99 -9.21
CA ASP A 17 -9.68 -7.67 -8.15
C ASP A 17 -9.39 -6.30 -7.51
N SER A 18 -8.85 -5.34 -8.26
CA SER A 18 -8.57 -4.00 -7.75
C SER A 18 -9.87 -3.25 -7.42
N ILE A 19 -9.94 -2.63 -6.23
CA ILE A 19 -11.05 -1.74 -5.85
C ILE A 19 -11.17 -0.58 -6.86
N LEU A 20 -10.04 0.01 -7.28
CA LEU A 20 -10.00 1.08 -8.28
C LEU A 20 -10.63 0.64 -9.61
N LYS A 21 -10.25 -0.53 -10.11
CA LYS A 21 -10.79 -1.08 -11.37
C LYS A 21 -12.28 -1.40 -11.25
N ASN A 22 -12.70 -1.99 -10.13
CA ASN A 22 -14.10 -2.32 -9.90
C ASN A 22 -14.98 -1.07 -9.78
N ILE A 23 -14.53 -0.04 -9.05
CA ILE A 23 -15.21 1.26 -8.97
C ILE A 23 -15.24 1.95 -10.34
N SER A 24 -14.16 1.85 -11.12
CA SER A 24 -14.10 2.33 -12.52
C SER A 24 -15.17 1.68 -13.41
N ASP A 25 -15.29 0.36 -13.33
CA ASP A 25 -16.32 -0.39 -14.08
C ASP A 25 -17.74 -0.03 -13.65
N ILE A 26 -17.97 0.18 -12.34
CA ILE A 26 -19.27 0.65 -11.82
C ILE A 26 -19.62 2.02 -12.40
N ILE A 27 -18.68 2.98 -12.35
CA ILE A 27 -18.90 4.33 -12.89
C ILE A 27 -19.19 4.27 -14.40
N ARG A 28 -18.47 3.44 -15.15
CA ARG A 28 -18.75 3.24 -16.59
C ARG A 28 -20.17 2.72 -16.82
N ASP A 29 -20.59 1.73 -16.05
CA ASP A 29 -21.91 1.10 -16.23
C ASP A 29 -23.04 2.05 -15.80
N PHE A 30 -22.81 2.88 -14.78
CA PHE A 30 -23.68 3.98 -14.38
C PHE A 30 -23.82 5.03 -15.49
N GLU A 31 -22.71 5.56 -16.01
CA GLU A 31 -22.71 6.57 -17.09
C GLU A 31 -23.35 6.08 -18.40
N HIS A 32 -23.40 4.76 -18.61
CA HIS A 32 -23.99 4.13 -19.79
C HIS A 32 -25.38 3.52 -19.56
N GLY A 33 -25.92 3.57 -18.34
CA GLY A 33 -27.20 2.94 -17.99
C GLY A 33 -27.23 1.43 -18.26
N LYS A 34 -26.11 0.73 -18.02
CA LYS A 34 -25.92 -0.69 -18.35
C LYS A 34 -26.25 -1.66 -17.20
N ASP A 35 -26.66 -1.15 -16.05
CA ASP A 35 -26.98 -1.93 -14.87
C ASP A 35 -28.18 -1.28 -14.15
N SER A 36 -28.88 -2.06 -13.33
CA SER A 36 -29.95 -1.55 -12.47
C SER A 36 -29.37 -0.79 -11.28
N ASP A 37 -30.13 0.17 -10.74
CA ASP A 37 -29.75 0.90 -9.53
C ASP A 37 -29.40 -0.06 -8.38
N GLU A 38 -30.20 -1.11 -8.16
CA GLU A 38 -29.95 -2.12 -7.14
C GLU A 38 -28.63 -2.90 -7.38
N GLY A 39 -28.33 -3.23 -8.64
CA GLY A 39 -27.09 -3.88 -9.05
C GLY A 39 -25.86 -3.01 -8.82
N LEU A 40 -25.94 -1.72 -9.20
CA LEU A 40 -24.89 -0.73 -8.96
C LEU A 40 -24.65 -0.54 -7.47
N ILE A 41 -25.70 -0.33 -6.68
CA ILE A 41 -25.62 -0.14 -5.22
C ILE A 41 -24.94 -1.35 -4.56
N ASN A 42 -25.30 -2.58 -4.93
CA ASN A 42 -24.68 -3.79 -4.38
C ASN A 42 -23.17 -3.83 -4.67
N ARG A 43 -22.79 -3.58 -5.92
CA ARG A 43 -21.37 -3.54 -6.34
C ARG A 43 -20.61 -2.42 -5.62
N ILE A 44 -21.20 -1.24 -5.47
CA ILE A 44 -20.62 -0.12 -4.71
C ILE A 44 -20.39 -0.54 -3.27
N TYR A 45 -21.40 -1.04 -2.57
CA TYR A 45 -21.27 -1.43 -1.16
C TYR A 45 -20.25 -2.54 -0.94
N ARG A 46 -20.09 -3.46 -1.90
CA ARG A 46 -19.01 -4.45 -1.89
C ARG A 46 -17.64 -3.75 -1.87
N GLU A 47 -17.39 -2.81 -2.78
CA GLU A 47 -16.12 -2.11 -2.86
C GLU A 47 -15.88 -1.18 -1.66
N ILE A 48 -16.91 -0.49 -1.17
CA ILE A 48 -16.83 0.34 0.06
C ILE A 48 -16.45 -0.53 1.26
N ARG A 49 -17.05 -1.72 1.42
CA ARG A 49 -16.67 -2.66 2.50
C ARG A 49 -15.22 -3.10 2.38
N ARG A 50 -14.73 -3.34 1.16
CA ARG A 50 -13.32 -3.70 0.92
C ARG A 50 -12.39 -2.55 1.28
N LEU A 51 -12.75 -1.32 0.91
CA LEU A 51 -11.99 -0.13 1.27
C LEU A 51 -11.95 0.11 2.79
N LEU A 52 -13.07 -0.05 3.49
CA LEU A 52 -13.13 0.03 4.95
C LEU A 52 -12.28 -1.06 5.64
N SER A 53 -12.27 -2.26 5.07
CA SER A 53 -11.40 -3.34 5.53
C SER A 53 -9.93 -2.99 5.28
N LEU A 54 -9.62 -2.40 4.12
CA LEU A 54 -8.27 -1.95 3.78
C LEU A 54 -7.79 -0.87 4.74
N GLY A 55 -8.61 0.16 4.98
CA GLY A 55 -8.29 1.22 5.93
C GLY A 55 -8.19 0.73 7.37
N THR A 56 -8.90 -0.33 7.75
CA THR A 56 -8.70 -0.97 9.06
C THR A 56 -7.31 -1.60 9.19
N ASP A 57 -6.89 -2.35 8.18
CA ASP A 57 -5.67 -3.18 8.24
C ASP A 57 -4.39 -2.34 8.04
N TYR A 58 -4.51 -1.19 7.36
CA TYR A 58 -3.41 -0.24 7.17
C TYR A 58 -3.56 1.05 8.01
N GLY A 59 -4.58 1.16 8.86
CA GLY A 59 -4.79 2.34 9.71
C GLY A 59 -5.04 3.65 8.96
N PHE A 60 -5.67 3.58 7.79
CA PHE A 60 -6.07 4.76 7.02
C PHE A 60 -7.19 5.53 7.73
N ASP A 61 -7.17 6.85 7.59
CA ASP A 61 -8.11 7.76 8.25
C ASP A 61 -8.39 8.99 7.38
N LYS A 62 -9.29 9.88 7.84
CA LYS A 62 -9.73 11.08 7.11
C LYS A 62 -10.38 10.75 5.75
N ASN A 63 -9.61 10.56 4.70
CA ASN A 63 -10.09 10.27 3.36
C ASN A 63 -9.55 8.92 2.88
N LEU A 64 -10.37 7.88 3.03
CA LEU A 64 -9.97 6.51 2.68
C LEU A 64 -9.74 6.33 1.19
N TRP A 65 -10.38 7.15 0.35
CA TRP A 65 -10.15 7.10 -1.09
C TRP A 65 -8.76 7.61 -1.43
N HIS A 66 -8.38 8.77 -0.90
CA HIS A 66 -7.05 9.35 -1.10
C HIS A 66 -5.95 8.40 -0.59
N ASP A 67 -6.10 7.88 0.63
CA ASP A 67 -5.15 6.92 1.20
C ASP A 67 -5.03 5.65 0.36
N TYR A 68 -6.13 5.17 -0.21
CA TYR A 68 -6.12 4.02 -1.10
C TYR A 68 -5.46 4.29 -2.45
N ILE A 69 -5.66 5.45 -3.06
CA ILE A 69 -4.97 5.81 -4.30
C ILE A 69 -3.47 5.94 -4.06
N ALA A 70 -3.06 6.62 -2.99
CA ALA A 70 -1.65 6.68 -2.58
C ALA A 70 -1.06 5.28 -2.37
N TYR A 71 -1.80 4.41 -1.69
CA TYR A 71 -1.43 3.00 -1.50
C TYR A 71 -1.25 2.26 -2.83
N VAL A 72 -2.19 2.39 -3.78
CA VAL A 72 -2.09 1.76 -5.11
C VAL A 72 -0.84 2.20 -5.83
N ILE A 73 -0.50 3.50 -5.79
CA ILE A 73 0.70 4.02 -6.43
C ILE A 73 1.96 3.39 -5.81
N VAL A 74 2.11 3.44 -4.48
CA VAL A 74 3.37 3.01 -3.85
C VAL A 74 3.57 1.51 -3.77
N THR A 75 2.48 0.74 -3.84
CA THR A 75 2.52 -0.73 -3.84
C THR A 75 2.66 -1.32 -5.25
N ASN A 76 2.49 -0.51 -6.31
CA ASN A 76 2.65 -0.97 -7.68
C ASN A 76 4.13 -1.04 -8.06
N GLU A 77 4.67 -2.26 -8.10
CA GLU A 77 6.01 -2.52 -8.63
C GLU A 77 5.98 -2.53 -10.16
N ASN A 78 6.69 -1.59 -10.78
CA ASN A 78 6.80 -1.45 -12.23
C ASN A 78 8.23 -1.00 -12.62
N PRO A 79 8.59 -1.01 -13.92
CA PRO A 79 9.94 -0.61 -14.35
C PRO A 79 10.36 0.79 -13.89
N PHE A 80 9.41 1.73 -13.79
CA PHE A 80 9.68 3.07 -13.29
C PHE A 80 9.98 3.05 -11.79
N SER A 81 9.14 2.44 -10.96
CA SER A 81 9.34 2.44 -9.51
C SER A 81 10.67 1.80 -9.12
N LEU A 82 11.04 0.68 -9.76
CA LEU A 82 12.29 -0.04 -9.50
C LEU A 82 13.54 0.77 -9.87
N THR A 83 13.46 1.63 -10.89
CA THR A 83 14.57 2.48 -11.31
C THR A 83 14.63 3.78 -10.50
N ALA A 84 13.47 4.33 -10.14
CA ALA A 84 13.33 5.52 -9.30
C ALA A 84 13.91 5.33 -7.89
N GLU A 85 13.86 4.10 -7.35
CA GLU A 85 14.49 3.74 -6.08
C GLU A 85 16.02 3.98 -6.10
N CYS A 86 16.67 3.63 -7.21
CA CYS A 86 18.13 3.60 -7.30
C CYS A 86 18.75 4.82 -8.00
N LEU A 87 17.99 5.61 -8.77
CA LEU A 87 18.51 6.66 -9.64
C LEU A 87 17.63 7.92 -9.64
N GLN A 88 18.24 9.07 -9.93
CA GLN A 88 17.50 10.29 -10.28
C GLN A 88 16.98 10.15 -11.71
N LEU A 89 15.68 10.40 -11.91
CA LEU A 89 15.06 10.33 -13.23
C LEU A 89 15.69 11.34 -14.19
N GLU A 90 16.36 10.85 -15.23
CA GLU A 90 16.72 11.65 -16.38
C GLU A 90 15.50 11.86 -17.30
N ALA A 91 15.42 13.03 -17.94
CA ALA A 91 14.34 13.40 -18.84
C ALA A 91 14.35 12.54 -20.13
N GLY A 92 13.74 11.36 -20.08
CA GLY A 92 13.55 10.45 -21.21
C GLY A 92 12.09 10.22 -21.57
N SER A 93 11.83 9.43 -22.63
CA SER A 93 10.48 9.07 -23.09
C SER A 93 9.63 8.35 -22.03
N VAL A 94 10.28 7.59 -21.14
CA VAL A 94 9.66 6.96 -19.97
C VAL A 94 9.08 8.01 -19.02
N GLY A 95 9.76 9.14 -18.85
CA GLY A 95 9.28 10.26 -18.03
C GLY A 95 7.93 10.79 -18.51
N GLY A 96 7.75 10.94 -19.82
CA GLY A 96 6.47 11.36 -20.41
C GLY A 96 5.32 10.37 -20.18
N ILE A 97 5.61 9.06 -20.22
CA ILE A 97 4.62 8.01 -19.94
C ILE A 97 4.16 8.08 -18.48
N VAL A 98 5.12 8.13 -17.55
CA VAL A 98 4.82 8.18 -16.11
C VAL A 98 4.10 9.47 -15.75
N LEU A 99 4.49 10.59 -16.38
CA LEU A 99 3.83 11.87 -16.16
C LEU A 99 2.37 11.85 -16.60
N ASN A 100 2.05 11.19 -17.72
CA ASN A 100 0.66 10.97 -18.14
C ASN A 100 -0.12 10.12 -17.12
N ASP A 101 0.49 9.06 -16.59
CA ASP A 101 -0.13 8.26 -15.53
C ASP A 101 -0.37 9.08 -14.25
N MET A 102 0.54 9.99 -13.88
CA MET A 102 0.32 10.91 -12.75
C MET A 102 -0.85 11.87 -13.00
N LYS A 103 -1.03 12.39 -14.23
CA LYS A 103 -2.23 13.17 -14.59
C LYS A 103 -3.51 12.37 -14.36
N ILE A 104 -3.51 11.10 -14.74
CA ILE A 104 -4.65 10.20 -14.54
C ILE A 104 -4.89 9.99 -13.04
N PHE A 105 -3.85 9.71 -12.26
CA PHE A 105 -3.99 9.54 -10.82
C PHE A 105 -4.52 10.80 -10.14
N ASN A 106 -4.08 12.00 -10.51
CA ASN A 106 -4.59 13.25 -9.94
C ASN A 106 -6.11 13.40 -10.18
N LYS A 107 -6.58 13.09 -11.40
CA LYS A 107 -8.02 13.09 -11.73
C LYS A 107 -8.82 12.04 -10.95
N VAL A 108 -8.23 10.87 -10.74
CA VAL A 108 -8.84 9.78 -9.98
C VAL A 108 -8.88 10.12 -8.48
N PHE A 109 -7.82 10.75 -7.97
CA PHE A 109 -7.67 11.15 -6.58
C PHE A 109 -8.78 12.12 -6.17
N ASP A 110 -9.00 13.18 -6.95
CA ASP A 110 -10.08 14.17 -6.71
C ASP A 110 -11.40 13.83 -7.42
N TYR A 111 -11.64 12.57 -7.75
CA TYR A 111 -12.86 12.22 -8.49
C TYR A 111 -14.12 12.54 -7.67
N ASP A 112 -15.05 13.29 -8.27
CA ASP A 112 -16.32 13.66 -7.63
C ASP A 112 -17.37 12.55 -7.79
N PHE A 113 -17.74 11.94 -6.66
CA PHE A 113 -18.78 10.90 -6.59
C PHE A 113 -20.20 11.45 -6.37
N SER A 114 -20.38 12.78 -6.27
CA SER A 114 -21.66 13.40 -5.90
C SER A 114 -22.81 13.05 -6.85
N ASP A 115 -22.52 12.95 -8.15
CA ASP A 115 -23.53 12.64 -9.17
C ASP A 115 -24.13 11.23 -8.97
N ILE A 116 -23.27 10.22 -8.80
CA ILE A 116 -23.73 8.83 -8.57
C ILE A 116 -24.39 8.66 -7.20
N GLU A 117 -23.90 9.35 -6.16
CA GLU A 117 -24.54 9.35 -4.84
C GLU A 117 -25.97 9.90 -4.89
N LYS A 118 -26.15 11.02 -5.60
CA LYS A 118 -27.44 11.68 -5.75
C LYS A 118 -28.44 10.83 -6.51
N GLU A 119 -28.02 10.26 -7.64
CA GLU A 119 -28.89 9.46 -8.51
C GLU A 119 -29.30 8.14 -7.84
N LEU A 120 -28.36 7.45 -7.19
CA LEU A 120 -28.64 6.17 -6.51
C LEU A 120 -29.20 6.33 -5.09
N HIS A 121 -29.34 7.58 -4.60
CA HIS A 121 -29.79 7.89 -3.24
C HIS A 121 -28.95 7.22 -2.14
N ILE A 122 -27.62 7.22 -2.30
CA ILE A 122 -26.64 6.69 -1.34
C ILE A 122 -25.70 7.78 -0.83
N ASN A 123 -24.93 7.51 0.23
CA ASN A 123 -23.99 8.45 0.84
C ASN A 123 -22.65 7.81 1.27
N CYS A 124 -22.32 6.66 0.69
CA CYS A 124 -21.17 5.87 1.12
C CYS A 124 -19.83 6.49 0.68
N PHE A 125 -19.75 7.14 -0.47
CA PHE A 125 -18.55 7.83 -0.95
C PHE A 125 -18.23 9.05 -0.09
N SER A 126 -19.22 9.90 0.17
CA SER A 126 -19.08 11.04 1.10
C SER A 126 -18.71 10.60 2.52
N THR A 127 -19.18 9.42 2.95
CA THR A 127 -18.81 8.82 4.24
C THR A 127 -17.34 8.38 4.30
N ILE A 128 -16.81 7.75 3.24
CA ILE A 128 -15.41 7.29 3.22
C ILE A 128 -14.39 8.41 3.00
N THR A 129 -14.79 9.51 2.33
CA THR A 129 -13.93 10.69 2.14
C THR A 129 -13.87 11.59 3.38
N ASN A 130 -14.87 11.49 4.27
CA ASN A 130 -14.92 12.18 5.57
C ASN A 130 -14.85 11.19 6.75
N TYR A 131 -14.10 10.11 6.58
CA TYR A 131 -14.01 9.00 7.50
C TYR A 131 -13.30 9.37 8.81
N LYS A 132 -13.93 9.00 9.92
CA LYS A 132 -13.31 9.05 11.25
C LYS A 132 -13.02 7.63 11.69
N ALA A 133 -11.73 7.30 11.79
CA ALA A 133 -11.32 5.99 12.27
C ALA A 133 -11.87 5.74 13.68
N ILE A 134 -12.50 4.58 13.87
CA ILE A 134 -12.89 4.13 15.21
C ILE A 134 -11.60 3.80 15.97
N PRO A 135 -11.35 4.38 17.16
CA PRO A 135 -10.14 4.11 17.92
C PRO A 135 -10.08 2.62 18.29
N LYS A 136 -9.17 1.89 17.64
CA LYS A 136 -8.91 0.49 17.92
C LYS A 136 -7.78 0.35 18.93
N ARG A 137 -7.77 -0.75 19.69
CA ARG A 137 -6.57 -1.18 20.41
C ARG A 137 -5.42 -1.23 19.40
N ALA A 138 -4.32 -0.56 19.68
CA ALA A 138 -3.23 -0.22 18.74
C ALA A 138 -2.47 -1.40 18.08
N GLN A 139 -2.99 -2.62 18.17
CA GLN A 139 -2.29 -3.88 17.87
C GLN A 139 -2.59 -4.50 16.48
N LEU A 140 -3.35 -3.85 15.61
CA LEU A 140 -3.91 -4.53 14.41
C LEU A 140 -3.36 -4.08 13.04
N PHE A 141 -2.59 -2.99 12.94
CA PHE A 141 -2.11 -2.48 11.64
C PHE A 141 -0.65 -2.06 11.67
N ASN A 142 -0.01 -2.09 10.49
CA ASN A 142 1.38 -1.64 10.34
C ASN A 142 1.46 -0.11 10.41
N LYS A 143 1.68 0.43 11.62
CA LYS A 143 1.76 1.89 11.87
C LYS A 143 2.81 2.58 10.98
N ASN A 144 3.89 1.89 10.65
CA ASN A 144 4.97 2.43 9.83
C ASN A 144 4.51 2.61 8.38
N VAL A 145 3.93 1.56 7.77
CA VAL A 145 3.34 1.65 6.43
C VAL A 145 2.21 2.68 6.40
N SER A 146 1.34 2.64 7.42
CA SER A 146 0.23 3.57 7.59
C SER A 146 0.66 5.04 7.53
N SER A 147 1.66 5.41 8.34
CA SER A 147 2.11 6.80 8.44
C SER A 147 2.78 7.27 7.15
N LYS A 148 3.55 6.41 6.49
CA LYS A 148 4.19 6.67 5.19
C LYS A 148 3.14 6.98 4.11
N ILE A 149 2.12 6.13 3.98
CA ILE A 149 1.09 6.27 2.94
C ILE A 149 0.19 7.47 3.22
N ARG A 150 -0.29 7.63 4.46
CA ARG A 150 -1.12 8.79 4.83
C ARG A 150 -0.39 10.11 4.63
N LYS A 151 0.92 10.14 4.89
CA LYS A 151 1.73 11.32 4.59
C LYS A 151 1.77 11.63 3.10
N LEU A 152 2.01 10.62 2.25
CA LEU A 152 1.99 10.84 0.79
C LEU A 152 0.61 11.31 0.31
N SER A 153 -0.46 10.71 0.84
CA SER A 153 -1.85 11.09 0.60
C SER A 153 -2.11 12.55 0.97
N ASP A 154 -1.75 12.97 2.19
CA ASP A 154 -1.85 14.36 2.66
C ASP A 154 -1.01 15.32 1.77
N ASP A 155 0.21 14.93 1.39
CA ASP A 155 1.11 15.75 0.55
C ASP A 155 0.55 15.93 -0.88
N ILE A 156 -0.09 14.90 -1.46
CA ILE A 156 -0.77 14.98 -2.76
C ILE A 156 -2.01 15.88 -2.67
N ASP A 157 -2.83 15.72 -1.62
CA ASP A 157 -4.05 16.53 -1.40
C ASP A 157 -3.73 18.04 -1.33
N VAL A 158 -2.68 18.40 -0.59
CA VAL A 158 -2.19 19.78 -0.52
C VAL A 158 -1.73 20.28 -1.89
N LEU A 159 -0.94 19.48 -2.62
CA LEU A 159 -0.43 19.84 -3.94
C LEU A 159 -1.58 20.12 -4.94
N LEU A 160 -2.59 19.24 -4.99
CA LEU A 160 -3.71 19.39 -5.93
C LEU A 160 -4.61 20.57 -5.55
N SER A 161 -4.85 20.77 -4.25
CA SER A 161 -5.62 21.90 -3.73
C SER A 161 -4.97 23.26 -4.05
N GLU A 162 -3.64 23.37 -3.91
CA GLU A 162 -2.92 24.63 -4.15
C GLU A 162 -2.67 24.92 -5.63
N SER A 163 -2.54 23.88 -6.46
CA SER A 163 -2.21 24.05 -7.89
C SER A 163 -3.39 24.46 -8.75
N ASN A 164 -4.63 24.27 -8.29
CA ASN A 164 -5.85 24.47 -9.10
C ASN A 164 -5.71 23.78 -10.48
N TYR A 165 -5.21 22.54 -10.47
CA TYR A 165 -4.72 21.84 -11.66
C TYR A 165 -5.76 21.62 -12.77
N GLN A 166 -7.06 21.75 -12.44
CA GLN A 166 -8.16 21.64 -13.40
C GLN A 166 -8.37 22.92 -14.23
N ALA A 167 -7.66 24.01 -13.94
CA ALA A 167 -7.87 25.32 -14.57
C ALA A 167 -7.25 25.44 -15.98
N SER A 168 -6.16 24.74 -16.27
CA SER A 168 -5.48 24.77 -17.57
C SER A 168 -4.58 23.54 -17.78
N ASP A 169 -4.22 23.26 -19.03
CA ASP A 169 -3.29 22.17 -19.38
C ASP A 169 -1.92 22.34 -18.71
N ASP A 170 -1.46 23.59 -18.55
CA ASP A 170 -0.20 23.91 -17.86
C ASP A 170 -0.29 23.62 -16.36
N ALA A 171 -1.42 23.95 -15.72
CA ALA A 171 -1.64 23.67 -14.30
C ALA A 171 -1.73 22.16 -14.05
N GLU A 172 -2.42 21.42 -14.93
CA GLU A 172 -2.47 19.96 -14.91
C GLU A 172 -1.08 19.35 -15.05
N LEU A 173 -0.24 19.88 -15.95
CA LEU A 173 1.13 19.43 -16.15
C LEU A 173 1.98 19.68 -14.89
N MET A 174 1.92 20.88 -14.30
CA MET A 174 2.67 21.21 -13.08
C MET A 174 2.28 20.32 -11.89
N ALA A 175 0.98 20.05 -11.72
CA ALA A 175 0.50 19.17 -10.66
C ALA A 175 0.96 17.72 -10.86
N ALA A 176 0.95 17.23 -12.10
CA ALA A 176 1.48 15.90 -12.42
C ALA A 176 2.99 15.79 -12.16
N GLU A 177 3.77 16.83 -12.48
CA GLU A 177 5.19 16.88 -12.15
C GLU A 177 5.44 16.91 -10.64
N GLY A 178 4.62 17.66 -9.90
CA GLY A 178 4.66 17.69 -8.44
C GLY A 178 4.36 16.31 -7.82
N THR A 179 3.34 15.64 -8.34
CA THR A 179 2.93 14.29 -7.89
C THR A 179 4.04 13.29 -8.20
N LEU A 180 4.61 13.35 -9.41
CA LEU A 180 5.76 12.54 -9.79
C LEU A 180 6.94 12.71 -8.84
N LYS A 181 7.24 13.96 -8.42
CA LYS A 181 8.32 14.24 -7.46
C LYS A 181 8.03 13.66 -6.07
N LEU A 182 6.79 13.76 -5.58
CA LEU A 182 6.37 13.17 -4.30
C LEU A 182 6.53 11.65 -4.34
N VAL A 183 6.01 11.01 -5.38
CA VAL A 183 6.10 9.55 -5.58
C VAL A 183 7.54 9.08 -5.74
N THR A 184 8.36 9.79 -6.51
CA THR A 184 9.79 9.47 -6.68
C THR A 184 10.54 9.59 -5.35
N SER A 185 10.29 10.65 -4.60
CA SER A 185 10.91 10.85 -3.27
C SER A 185 10.48 9.77 -2.27
N PHE A 186 9.23 9.29 -2.38
CA PHE A 186 8.75 8.16 -1.60
C PHE A 186 9.57 6.90 -1.91
N TYR A 187 9.72 6.53 -3.19
CA TYR A 187 10.49 5.35 -3.59
C TYR A 187 11.97 5.45 -3.21
N GLN A 188 12.60 6.61 -3.36
CA GLN A 188 14.00 6.80 -2.95
C GLN A 188 14.20 6.66 -1.44
N ARG A 189 13.19 7.00 -0.65
CA ARG A 189 13.29 6.98 0.82
C ARG A 189 12.92 5.63 1.41
N TYR A 190 11.93 4.96 0.85
CA TYR A 190 11.32 3.77 1.44
C TYR A 190 11.44 2.53 0.56
N GLY A 191 11.90 2.64 -0.68
CA GLY A 191 11.82 1.56 -1.66
C GLY A 191 10.39 1.36 -2.18
N VAL A 192 10.21 0.28 -2.95
CA VAL A 192 8.95 -0.03 -3.63
C VAL A 192 8.32 -1.30 -3.07
N GLY A 193 6.99 -1.35 -3.10
CA GLY A 193 6.25 -2.59 -2.94
C GLY A 193 6.36 -3.20 -1.55
N ALA A 194 6.09 -4.51 -1.44
CA ALA A 194 6.00 -5.16 -0.14
C ALA A 194 7.32 -5.10 0.63
N LEU A 195 8.47 -5.25 -0.07
CA LEU A 195 9.82 -5.19 0.53
C LEU A 195 10.21 -3.79 1.00
N GLY A 196 9.94 -2.75 0.21
CA GLY A 196 10.26 -1.38 0.63
C GLY A 196 9.37 -0.90 1.78
N LEU A 197 8.08 -1.25 1.72
CA LEU A 197 7.13 -0.76 2.71
C LEU A 197 7.27 -1.44 4.07
N ASN A 198 7.71 -2.70 4.11
CA ASN A 198 7.74 -3.50 5.33
C ASN A 198 9.17 -3.84 5.76
N GLU A 199 9.49 -3.58 7.03
CA GLU A 199 10.84 -3.79 7.58
C GLU A 199 11.07 -5.23 8.07
N VAL A 200 10.00 -6.01 8.26
CA VAL A 200 10.07 -7.35 8.86
C VAL A 200 9.14 -8.33 8.19
N PHE A 201 9.69 -9.52 7.91
CA PHE A 201 8.96 -10.63 7.35
C PHE A 201 9.10 -11.89 8.20
N ARG A 202 8.06 -12.70 8.21
CA ARG A 202 8.06 -14.08 8.69
C ARG A 202 8.04 -15.00 7.49
N VAL A 203 8.89 -16.02 7.51
CA VAL A 203 8.84 -17.14 6.56
C VAL A 203 7.70 -18.09 6.94
N SER A 204 6.88 -18.47 5.97
CA SER A 204 5.79 -19.44 6.09
C SER A 204 5.74 -20.36 4.87
N ASP A 205 5.28 -21.60 5.06
CA ASP A 205 5.08 -22.55 3.98
C ASP A 205 3.77 -22.24 3.21
N ASP A 206 3.76 -22.51 1.90
CA ASP A 206 2.71 -22.17 0.93
C ASP A 206 1.33 -22.81 1.16
N ASN A 207 1.23 -23.80 2.06
CA ASN A 207 0.01 -24.59 2.32
C ASN A 207 -1.19 -23.79 2.87
N VAL A 208 -1.12 -22.45 2.87
CA VAL A 208 -2.16 -21.54 3.37
C VAL A 208 -2.80 -20.72 2.23
N LEU A 209 -2.23 -20.73 1.02
CA LEU A 209 -2.72 -19.92 -0.13
C LEU A 209 -3.61 -20.70 -1.10
N TYR A 210 -3.53 -22.02 -1.10
CA TYR A 210 -4.30 -22.90 -1.98
C TYR A 210 -5.12 -23.87 -1.15
N ASP A 211 -6.44 -23.89 -1.39
CA ASP A 211 -7.28 -24.98 -0.94
C ASP A 211 -7.24 -26.09 -1.98
N LEU A 212 -7.24 -27.34 -1.53
CA LEU A 212 -7.55 -28.47 -2.42
C LEU A 212 -9.05 -28.44 -2.70
N ASP A 213 -9.43 -28.26 -3.96
CA ASP A 213 -10.80 -28.50 -4.39
C ASP A 213 -11.08 -29.99 -4.23
N LYS A 214 -11.84 -30.34 -3.18
CA LYS A 214 -12.17 -31.72 -2.82
C LYS A 214 -12.97 -32.45 -3.89
N THR A 215 -13.49 -31.74 -4.89
CA THR A 215 -14.28 -32.28 -6.00
C THR A 215 -13.45 -32.54 -7.26
N SER A 216 -12.46 -31.69 -7.57
CA SER A 216 -11.63 -31.83 -8.78
C SER A 216 -10.21 -32.34 -8.51
N GLY A 217 -9.75 -32.29 -7.26
CA GLY A 217 -8.37 -32.63 -6.86
C GLY A 217 -7.33 -31.60 -7.26
N ASN A 218 -7.72 -30.49 -7.88
CA ASN A 218 -6.82 -29.39 -8.25
C ASN A 218 -6.63 -28.42 -7.08
N GLU A 219 -5.45 -27.80 -7.03
CA GLU A 219 -5.19 -26.66 -6.18
C GLU A 219 -6.00 -25.46 -6.68
N VAL A 220 -6.83 -24.89 -5.80
CA VAL A 220 -7.62 -23.70 -6.08
C VAL A 220 -7.11 -22.60 -5.16
N PHE A 221 -6.74 -21.46 -5.76
CA PHE A 221 -6.35 -20.26 -5.02
C PHE A 221 -7.45 -19.88 -4.02
N ASN A 222 -7.11 -19.79 -2.74
CA ASN A 222 -8.04 -19.43 -1.66
C ASN A 222 -7.92 -17.92 -1.36
N PRO A 223 -8.81 -17.06 -1.90
CA PRO A 223 -8.76 -15.62 -1.66
C PRO A 223 -9.15 -15.24 -0.22
N GLY A 224 -9.59 -16.19 0.62
CA GLY A 224 -10.02 -15.96 1.99
C GLY A 224 -8.88 -15.73 2.99
N ILE A 225 -7.64 -16.06 2.64
CA ILE A 225 -6.48 -15.87 3.50
C ILE A 225 -5.31 -15.33 2.65
N THR A 226 -4.86 -14.13 2.99
CA THR A 226 -3.65 -13.43 2.48
C THR A 226 -3.95 -12.37 1.41
N ARG A 227 -3.97 -11.11 1.87
CA ARG A 227 -3.76 -9.96 1.00
C ARG A 227 -2.36 -10.05 0.39
N VAL A 228 -2.30 -10.09 -0.93
CA VAL A 228 -1.06 -10.21 -1.71
C VAL A 228 -0.08 -9.06 -1.42
N ALA A 229 -0.57 -7.88 -1.06
CA ALA A 229 0.29 -6.70 -0.85
C ALA A 229 1.23 -6.78 0.37
N ASP A 230 0.94 -7.65 1.34
CA ASP A 230 1.76 -7.83 2.54
C ASP A 230 2.61 -9.12 2.47
N SER A 231 2.62 -9.80 1.33
CA SER A 231 3.29 -11.09 1.19
C SER A 231 4.04 -11.25 -0.12
N ILE A 232 5.24 -11.83 -0.06
CA ILE A 232 6.08 -12.04 -1.22
C ILE A 232 6.30 -13.54 -1.39
N MET A 233 5.99 -14.05 -2.59
CA MET A 233 6.31 -15.42 -2.97
C MET A 233 7.74 -15.47 -3.48
N LEU A 234 8.60 -16.26 -2.83
CA LEU A 234 9.94 -16.53 -3.32
C LEU A 234 9.94 -17.75 -4.25
N SER A 235 10.94 -17.81 -5.13
CA SER A 235 11.21 -19.01 -5.93
C SER A 235 11.37 -20.23 -5.02
N GLY A 236 10.53 -21.25 -5.21
CA GLY A 236 10.54 -22.48 -4.40
C GLY A 236 9.35 -22.64 -3.44
N GLY A 237 8.30 -21.82 -3.54
CA GLY A 237 7.06 -21.97 -2.75
C GLY A 237 7.20 -21.51 -1.30
N VAL A 238 8.10 -20.54 -1.07
CA VAL A 238 8.33 -19.95 0.25
C VAL A 238 7.63 -18.61 0.31
N LEU A 239 6.73 -18.45 1.27
CA LEU A 239 5.96 -17.23 1.46
C LEU A 239 6.56 -16.36 2.56
N LEU A 240 6.99 -15.15 2.22
CA LEU A 240 7.31 -14.11 3.18
C LEU A 240 6.04 -13.35 3.52
N ARG A 241 5.67 -13.26 4.80
CA ARG A 241 4.56 -12.43 5.29
C ARG A 241 5.07 -11.28 6.13
N SER A 242 4.66 -10.07 5.81
CA SER A 242 4.95 -8.88 6.62
C SER A 242 4.47 -9.06 8.06
N ILE A 243 5.25 -8.56 9.01
CA ILE A 243 4.85 -8.45 10.41
C ILE A 243 4.38 -7.03 10.65
N SER A 244 3.06 -6.84 10.69
CA SER A 244 2.43 -5.54 10.90
C SER A 244 2.61 -4.97 12.32
N ASN A 245 2.75 -5.83 13.33
CA ASN A 245 2.92 -5.37 14.71
C ASN A 245 4.39 -5.35 15.14
N THR A 246 5.05 -4.23 14.89
CA THR A 246 6.30 -3.82 15.57
C THR A 246 5.94 -3.01 16.80
N ASP A 247 5.47 -3.68 17.87
CA ASP A 247 5.23 -3.05 19.19
C ASP A 247 6.43 -2.17 19.56
N GLU A 248 6.25 -1.05 20.26
CA GLU A 248 7.29 -0.07 20.71
C GLU A 248 8.27 -0.64 21.76
N VAL A 249 8.55 -1.95 21.72
CA VAL A 249 9.53 -2.61 22.58
C VAL A 249 10.92 -2.14 22.15
N LYS A 250 11.72 -1.65 23.10
CA LYS A 250 13.16 -1.40 22.93
C LYS A 250 13.97 -2.54 23.53
N LEU A 251 15.24 -2.68 23.16
CA LEU A 251 16.09 -3.76 23.70
C LEU A 251 16.20 -3.68 25.23
N ASP A 252 16.17 -2.45 25.78
CA ASP A 252 16.21 -2.19 27.22
C ASP A 252 14.94 -2.65 27.95
N ASN A 253 13.81 -2.81 27.24
CA ASN A 253 12.58 -3.33 27.83
C ASN A 253 12.62 -4.86 28.02
N LEU A 254 13.57 -5.55 27.38
CA LEU A 254 13.75 -6.99 27.52
C LEU A 254 14.60 -7.27 28.76
N VAL A 255 14.18 -8.20 29.62
CA VAL A 255 14.97 -8.53 30.82
C VAL A 255 15.96 -9.66 30.50
N GLY A 256 17.24 -9.46 30.83
CA GLY A 256 18.30 -10.45 30.62
C GLY A 256 18.85 -10.45 29.18
N TYR A 257 19.61 -11.49 28.81
CA TYR A 257 20.23 -11.64 27.48
C TYR A 257 21.21 -10.53 27.08
N GLU A 258 21.86 -9.87 28.04
CA GLU A 258 22.72 -8.69 27.79
C GLU A 258 23.82 -8.96 26.75
N ILE A 259 24.45 -10.13 26.80
CA ILE A 259 25.48 -10.51 25.83
C ILE A 259 24.89 -10.62 24.41
N GLN A 260 23.72 -11.23 24.27
CA GLN A 260 23.05 -11.39 22.98
C GLN A 260 22.57 -10.02 22.45
N LYS A 261 22.05 -9.16 23.32
CA LYS A 261 21.63 -7.79 22.96
C LYS A 261 22.81 -6.95 22.48
N SER A 262 23.94 -6.95 23.20
CA SER A 262 25.11 -6.17 22.79
C SER A 262 25.66 -6.68 21.45
N LYS A 263 25.75 -7.99 21.25
CA LYS A 263 26.16 -8.56 19.96
C LYS A 263 25.24 -8.17 18.80
N LEU A 264 23.93 -8.18 19.04
CA LEU A 264 22.95 -7.75 18.05
C LEU A 264 23.12 -6.26 17.72
N ARG A 265 23.24 -5.42 18.77
CA ARG A 265 23.44 -3.97 18.65
C ARG A 265 24.71 -3.64 17.87
N GLU A 266 25.85 -4.18 18.29
CA GLU A 266 27.15 -3.96 17.66
C GLU A 266 27.16 -4.39 16.19
N ASN A 267 26.52 -5.52 15.86
CA ASN A 267 26.42 -5.99 14.49
C ASN A 267 25.53 -5.08 13.62
N THR A 268 24.42 -4.58 14.17
CA THR A 268 23.54 -3.63 13.50
C THR A 268 24.21 -2.27 13.30
N GLU A 269 24.88 -1.74 14.32
CA GLU A 269 25.64 -0.48 14.22
C GLU A 269 26.76 -0.59 13.18
N ALA A 270 27.49 -1.71 13.15
CA ALA A 270 28.47 -1.98 12.12
C ALA A 270 27.85 -1.96 10.71
N PHE A 271 26.69 -2.60 10.54
CA PHE A 271 25.96 -2.59 9.26
C PHE A 271 25.56 -1.18 8.83
N LEU A 272 24.97 -0.39 9.74
CA LEU A 272 24.52 0.98 9.46
C LEU A 272 25.68 1.92 9.13
N GLU A 273 26.86 1.69 9.71
CA GLU A 273 28.08 2.45 9.43
C GLU A 273 28.82 1.98 8.15
N GLY A 274 28.26 1.01 7.41
CA GLY A 274 28.89 0.45 6.20
C GLY A 274 30.11 -0.43 6.50
N LYS A 275 30.29 -0.88 7.74
CA LYS A 275 31.33 -1.83 8.16
C LYS A 275 30.87 -3.28 7.89
N PRO A 276 31.80 -4.24 7.84
CA PRO A 276 31.44 -5.66 7.76
C PRO A 276 30.51 -6.07 8.91
N ALA A 277 29.37 -6.65 8.56
CA ALA A 277 28.37 -7.16 9.49
C ALA A 277 28.00 -8.61 9.12
N ASN A 278 27.52 -9.37 10.11
CA ASN A 278 27.15 -10.77 9.96
C ASN A 278 25.65 -10.92 9.69
N ASN A 279 25.30 -11.93 8.90
CA ASN A 279 23.95 -12.48 8.90
C ASN A 279 23.71 -13.20 10.24
N VAL A 280 22.61 -12.88 10.94
CA VAL A 280 22.35 -13.38 12.30
C VAL A 280 21.23 -14.41 12.28
N LEU A 281 21.50 -15.59 12.86
CA LEU A 281 20.49 -16.61 13.17
C LEU A 281 20.28 -16.69 14.68
N LEU A 282 19.07 -16.39 15.15
CA LEU A 282 18.67 -16.55 16.55
C LEU A 282 17.89 -17.87 16.73
N TYR A 283 18.36 -18.74 17.63
CA TYR A 283 17.74 -20.03 17.94
C TYR A 283 17.57 -20.24 19.45
N GLY A 284 16.70 -21.17 19.84
CA GLY A 284 16.37 -21.49 21.24
C GLY A 284 14.86 -21.66 21.47
N ASP A 285 14.46 -21.99 22.70
CA ASP A 285 13.08 -22.37 23.05
C ASP A 285 12.04 -21.29 22.70
N ALA A 286 10.80 -21.70 22.41
CA ALA A 286 9.71 -20.77 22.16
C ALA A 286 9.48 -19.84 23.37
N GLY A 287 9.17 -18.56 23.11
CA GLY A 287 8.91 -17.58 24.17
C GLY A 287 10.14 -16.94 24.83
N THR A 288 11.36 -17.31 24.42
CA THR A 288 12.62 -16.74 24.98
C THR A 288 12.98 -15.33 24.48
N GLY A 289 12.07 -14.64 23.79
CA GLY A 289 12.27 -13.26 23.36
C GLY A 289 13.02 -13.06 22.04
N LYS A 290 13.41 -14.13 21.31
CA LYS A 290 14.15 -14.04 20.02
C LYS A 290 13.51 -13.08 19.01
N SER A 291 12.21 -13.26 18.71
CA SER A 291 11.49 -12.38 17.79
C SER A 291 11.31 -10.98 18.34
N THR A 292 11.15 -10.85 19.66
CA THR A 292 11.00 -9.56 20.32
C THR A 292 12.29 -8.74 20.27
N SER A 293 13.47 -9.38 20.38
CA SER A 293 14.77 -8.71 20.24
C SER A 293 14.98 -8.13 18.85
N ILE A 294 14.55 -8.81 17.79
CA ILE A 294 14.63 -8.29 16.41
C ILE A 294 13.68 -7.10 16.22
N LYS A 295 12.42 -7.21 16.66
CA LYS A 295 11.49 -6.08 16.63
C LYS A 295 12.02 -4.87 17.41
N ALA A 296 12.71 -5.12 18.51
CA ALA A 296 13.25 -4.09 19.36
C ALA A 296 14.44 -3.34 18.76
N LEU A 297 15.31 -4.04 18.02
CA LEU A 297 16.37 -3.39 17.24
C LEU A 297 15.79 -2.43 16.21
N ILE A 298 14.74 -2.84 15.51
CA ILE A 298 14.12 -2.03 14.46
C ILE A 298 13.61 -0.73 15.03
N ASN A 299 12.82 -0.78 16.11
CA ASN A 299 12.35 0.43 16.78
C ASN A 299 13.47 1.35 17.32
N GLU A 300 14.67 0.83 17.52
CA GLU A 300 15.80 1.60 18.02
C GLU A 300 16.55 2.34 16.92
N TYR A 301 16.47 1.87 15.67
CA TYR A 301 17.20 2.42 14.53
C TYR A 301 16.33 2.92 13.36
N SER A 302 15.00 2.70 13.38
CA SER A 302 14.02 3.18 12.38
C SER A 302 13.60 4.64 12.57
#